data_AF-A0A5C8UCD9-F1
#
_entry.id   AF-A0A5C8UCD9-F1
#
_cell.length_a   1.000
_cell.length_b   1.000
_cell.length_c   1.000
_cell.angle_alpha   90.00
_cell.angle_beta   90.00
_cell.angle_gamma   90.00
#
_symmetry.space_group_name_H-M   'P 1'
#
loop_
_entity.id
_entity.type
_entity.pdbx_description
1 polymer ?
#
loop_
_entity_poly.entity_id
_entity_poly.type
_entity_poly.pdbx_seq_one_letter_code
_entity_poly.pdbx_strand_id
1 'polypeptide(L)'
;MNLSRFAEGPRCGAKCRTSGEPCRNHAMANGRCRLHGGKTPKKDGWHQPQWPERNSADAMGKVHRKLKDRERQARKRATRLAEMTPERRKAHEDWHRARKPGPAAQRARARADRKQAAAVRKFVLETEAREAAEREVAQTAREQTCGGDAERRASRHLSDMSPPLGDIFA
;
A
#
# COMPACT_ATOMS: atom_id res chain seq x y z
N MET A 1 26.81 -17.89 -22.77
CA MET A 1 25.79 -17.10 -22.05
C MET A 1 26.24 -15.65 -22.05
N ASN A 2 25.42 -14.71 -22.55
CA ASN A 2 25.80 -13.30 -22.64
C ASN A 2 25.71 -12.63 -21.25
N LEU A 3 26.84 -12.48 -20.57
CA LEU A 3 26.93 -11.96 -19.19
C LEU A 3 26.50 -10.49 -19.06
N SER A 4 26.70 -9.70 -20.13
CA SER A 4 26.32 -8.28 -20.20
C SER A 4 24.82 -8.04 -20.04
N ARG A 5 23.99 -8.87 -20.69
CA ARG A 5 22.52 -8.80 -20.61
C ARG A 5 21.95 -9.07 -19.21
N PHE A 6 22.68 -9.81 -18.37
CA PHE A 6 22.24 -10.04 -16.99
C PHE A 6 22.42 -8.78 -16.15
N ALA A 7 23.55 -8.07 -16.25
CA ALA A 7 23.83 -6.91 -15.41
C ALA A 7 22.78 -5.78 -15.52
N GLU A 8 22.26 -5.53 -16.72
CA GLU A 8 21.26 -4.50 -17.05
C GLU A 8 19.80 -4.94 -16.79
N GLY A 9 19.56 -6.22 -16.50
CA GLY A 9 18.21 -6.75 -16.31
C GLY A 9 17.53 -6.26 -15.02
N PRO A 10 16.18 -6.21 -14.99
CA PRO A 10 15.43 -5.74 -13.82
C PRO A 10 15.76 -6.55 -12.57
N ARG A 11 15.86 -5.86 -11.43
CA ARG A 11 16.11 -6.47 -10.11
C ARG A 11 14.81 -6.96 -9.48
N CYS A 12 14.93 -7.95 -8.60
CA CYS A 12 13.80 -8.49 -7.85
C CYS A 12 13.22 -7.45 -6.89
N GLY A 13 11.94 -7.09 -7.04
CA GLY A 13 11.27 -6.10 -6.18
C GLY A 13 10.93 -6.57 -4.77
N ALA A 14 11.60 -7.61 -4.25
CA ALA A 14 11.34 -8.19 -2.92
C ALA A 14 12.35 -7.67 -1.91
N LYS A 15 11.99 -7.64 -0.62
CA LYS A 15 12.93 -7.39 0.47
C LYS A 15 13.48 -8.70 1.00
N CYS A 16 14.77 -8.74 1.29
CA CYS A 16 15.42 -9.87 1.93
C CYS A 16 14.93 -10.00 3.38
N ARG A 17 14.56 -11.21 3.80
CA ARG A 17 14.03 -11.45 5.15
C ARG A 17 15.03 -11.07 6.25
N THR A 18 16.31 -11.38 6.06
CA THR A 18 17.34 -11.21 7.10
C THR A 18 17.83 -9.77 7.21
N SER A 19 18.08 -9.11 6.08
CA SER A 19 18.65 -7.75 6.06
C SER A 19 17.60 -6.64 5.91
N GLY A 20 16.37 -6.95 5.52
CA GLY A 20 15.34 -5.94 5.20
C GLY A 20 15.58 -5.15 3.90
N GLU A 21 16.80 -5.25 3.34
CA GLU A 21 17.21 -4.59 2.11
C GLU A 21 16.51 -5.13 0.86
N PRO A 22 16.42 -4.35 -0.23
CA PRO A 22 15.94 -4.84 -1.51
C PRO A 22 16.81 -5.98 -2.05
N CYS A 23 16.16 -6.96 -2.66
CA CYS A 23 16.82 -8.13 -3.22
C CYS A 23 17.64 -7.76 -4.45
N ARG A 24 18.94 -8.04 -4.39
CA ARG A 24 19.89 -7.74 -5.47
C ARG A 24 19.87 -8.76 -6.62
N ASN A 25 19.14 -9.87 -6.48
CA ASN A 25 19.03 -10.89 -7.52
C ASN A 25 18.20 -10.40 -8.72
N HIS A 26 18.49 -10.93 -9.91
CA HIS A 26 17.74 -10.64 -11.13
C HIS A 26 16.30 -11.17 -11.06
N ALA A 27 15.37 -10.35 -11.54
CA ALA A 27 13.97 -10.72 -11.67
C ALA A 27 13.78 -11.67 -12.86
N MET A 28 12.90 -12.64 -12.68
CA MET A 28 12.32 -13.40 -13.79
C MET A 28 11.15 -12.59 -14.40
N ALA A 29 10.51 -13.11 -15.44
CA ALA A 29 9.37 -12.46 -16.11
C ALA A 29 8.23 -12.05 -15.15
N ASN A 30 8.15 -12.65 -13.97
CA ASN A 30 7.14 -12.36 -12.96
C ASN A 30 7.50 -11.22 -11.98
N GLY A 31 8.67 -10.59 -12.14
CA GLY A 31 9.19 -9.51 -11.29
C GLY A 31 9.92 -9.98 -10.01
N ARG A 32 10.07 -11.30 -9.82
CA ARG A 32 10.71 -11.90 -8.63
C ARG A 32 11.86 -12.81 -9.04
N CYS A 33 12.89 -12.90 -8.20
CA CYS A 33 13.99 -13.84 -8.42
C CYS A 33 13.60 -15.26 -7.99
N ARG A 34 14.39 -16.25 -8.40
CA ARG A 34 14.22 -17.67 -8.01
C ARG A 34 14.05 -17.89 -6.51
N LEU A 35 14.74 -17.12 -5.67
CA LEU A 35 14.67 -17.23 -4.21
C LEU A 35 13.39 -16.61 -3.61
N HIS A 36 12.83 -15.60 -4.26
CA HIS A 36 11.61 -14.90 -3.82
C HIS A 36 10.37 -15.29 -4.64
N GLY A 37 10.31 -16.57 -5.06
CA GLY A 37 9.12 -17.12 -5.74
C GLY A 37 9.05 -16.85 -7.24
N GLY A 38 10.16 -16.51 -7.88
CA GLY A 38 10.28 -16.35 -9.34
C GLY A 38 9.79 -17.57 -10.13
N LYS A 39 10.03 -18.76 -9.58
CA LYS A 39 9.60 -20.05 -10.17
C LYS A 39 8.20 -20.49 -9.75
N THR A 40 7.55 -19.78 -8.84
CA THR A 40 6.22 -20.15 -8.35
C THR A 40 5.18 -19.73 -9.40
N PRO A 41 4.31 -20.64 -9.86
CA PRO A 41 3.25 -20.31 -10.81
C PRO A 41 2.27 -19.30 -10.21
N LYS A 42 1.56 -18.57 -11.08
CA LYS A 42 0.50 -17.62 -10.69
C LYS A 42 -0.88 -18.18 -11.08
N LYS A 43 -1.93 -17.56 -10.53
CA LYS A 43 -3.34 -17.86 -10.86
C LYS A 43 -3.67 -19.35 -10.67
N ASP A 44 -4.16 -20.02 -11.70
CA ASP A 44 -4.67 -21.39 -11.65
C ASP A 44 -3.56 -22.43 -11.46
N GLY A 45 -2.31 -22.05 -11.72
CA GLY A 45 -1.14 -22.87 -11.40
C GLY A 45 -0.73 -22.81 -9.93
N TRP A 46 -1.35 -21.94 -9.13
CA TRP A 46 -1.06 -21.82 -7.70
C TRP A 46 -1.53 -23.07 -6.96
N HIS A 47 -0.72 -23.62 -6.05
CA HIS A 47 -0.89 -24.91 -5.37
C HIS A 47 -0.85 -26.18 -6.25
N GLN A 48 -0.63 -26.06 -7.57
CA GLN A 48 -0.45 -27.22 -8.44
C GLN A 48 0.96 -27.82 -8.27
N PRO A 49 1.11 -29.16 -8.22
CA PRO A 49 2.42 -29.78 -8.18
C PRO A 49 3.16 -29.49 -9.49
N GLN A 50 4.36 -28.92 -9.38
CA GLN A 50 5.24 -28.74 -10.53
C GLN A 50 5.93 -30.06 -10.85
N TRP A 51 5.64 -30.63 -12.01
CA TRP A 51 6.28 -31.85 -12.50
C TRP A 51 7.66 -31.54 -13.09
N PRO A 52 8.64 -32.46 -12.96
CA PRO A 52 9.93 -32.29 -13.61
C PRO A 52 9.77 -32.35 -15.13
N GLU A 53 10.68 -31.71 -15.86
CA GLU A 53 10.78 -31.84 -17.30
C GLU A 53 11.11 -33.30 -17.68
N ARG A 54 10.51 -33.76 -18.78
CA ARG A 54 10.63 -35.15 -19.26
C ARG A 54 12.07 -35.63 -19.38
N ASN A 55 12.97 -34.77 -19.86
CA ASN A 55 14.35 -35.13 -20.18
C ASN A 55 15.34 -34.80 -19.04
N SER A 56 14.86 -34.48 -17.84
CA SER A 56 15.76 -34.24 -16.70
C SER A 56 16.35 -35.57 -16.20
N ALA A 57 17.63 -35.58 -15.84
CA ALA A 57 18.38 -36.79 -15.47
C ALA A 57 17.72 -37.64 -14.36
N ASP A 58 16.90 -37.03 -13.50
CA ASP A 58 16.13 -37.69 -12.44
C ASP A 58 14.64 -37.27 -12.52
N ALA A 59 14.05 -37.36 -13.72
CA ALA A 59 12.63 -37.03 -13.90
C ALA A 59 11.73 -38.02 -13.15
N MET A 60 11.96 -39.33 -13.36
CA MET A 60 11.11 -40.38 -12.80
C MET A 60 11.19 -40.44 -11.27
N GLY A 61 12.37 -40.37 -10.66
CA GLY A 61 12.52 -40.37 -9.20
C GLY A 61 11.80 -39.20 -8.54
N LYS A 62 11.87 -38.00 -9.14
CA LYS A 62 11.12 -36.82 -8.69
C LYS A 62 9.60 -36.98 -8.83
N VAL A 63 9.12 -37.60 -9.91
CA VAL A 63 7.69 -37.90 -10.10
C VAL A 63 7.21 -38.87 -9.02
N HIS A 64 7.90 -39.99 -8.82
CA HIS A 64 7.55 -40.98 -7.79
C HIS A 64 7.52 -40.38 -6.39
N ARG A 65 8.52 -39.57 -6.03
CA ARG A 65 8.54 -38.85 -4.75
C ARG A 65 7.31 -37.96 -4.58
N LYS A 66 6.94 -37.18 -5.61
CA LYS A 66 5.76 -36.30 -5.57
C LYS A 66 4.46 -37.09 -5.44
N LEU A 67 4.32 -38.22 -6.12
CA LEU A 67 3.16 -39.10 -5.99
C LEU A 67 3.05 -39.66 -4.56
N LYS A 68 4.17 -40.14 -3.99
CA LYS A 68 4.23 -40.64 -2.61
C LYS A 68 3.88 -39.55 -1.59
N ASP A 69 4.36 -38.33 -1.79
CA ASP A 69 4.03 -37.20 -0.91
C ASP A 69 2.53 -36.87 -0.97
N ARG A 70 1.94 -36.88 -2.17
CA ARG A 70 0.49 -36.66 -2.33
C ARG A 70 -0.34 -37.74 -1.65
N GLU A 71 0.05 -39.00 -1.81
CA GLU A 71 -0.61 -40.12 -1.14
C GLU A 71 -0.51 -39.98 0.39
N ARG A 72 0.67 -39.66 0.91
CA ARG A 72 0.87 -39.40 2.35
C ARG A 72 -0.05 -38.28 2.86
N GLN A 73 -0.18 -37.18 2.11
CA GLN A 73 -1.07 -36.08 2.48
C GLN A 73 -2.55 -36.47 2.41
N ALA A 74 -2.94 -37.28 1.43
CA ALA A 74 -4.29 -37.83 1.33
C ALA A 74 -4.62 -38.73 2.53
N ARG A 75 -3.70 -39.63 2.91
CA ARG A 75 -3.84 -40.48 4.11
C ARG A 75 -3.99 -39.65 5.39
N LYS A 76 -3.10 -38.67 5.61
CA LYS A 76 -3.19 -37.75 6.76
C LYS A 76 -4.52 -37.00 6.82
N ARG A 77 -5.03 -36.56 5.66
CA ARG A 77 -6.35 -35.92 5.57
C ARG A 77 -7.47 -36.89 5.90
N ALA A 78 -7.42 -38.12 5.37
CA ALA A 78 -8.41 -39.15 5.65
C ALA A 78 -8.47 -39.50 7.15
N THR A 79 -7.32 -39.71 7.79
CA THR A 79 -7.22 -39.92 9.25
C THR A 79 -7.86 -38.77 10.01
N ARG A 80 -7.48 -37.52 9.71
CA ARG A 80 -8.07 -36.34 10.35
C ARG A 80 -9.59 -36.26 10.16
N LEU A 81 -10.11 -36.62 8.99
CA LEU A 81 -11.55 -36.60 8.73
C LEU A 81 -12.30 -37.72 9.45
N ALA A 82 -11.67 -38.89 9.63
CA ALA A 82 -12.20 -40.02 10.38
C ALA A 82 -12.24 -39.74 11.90
N GLU A 83 -11.20 -39.10 12.43
CA GLU A 83 -11.13 -38.65 13.84
C GLU A 83 -12.08 -37.48 14.14
N MET A 84 -12.53 -36.75 13.11
CA MET A 84 -13.38 -35.58 13.27
C MET A 84 -14.84 -36.00 13.52
N THR A 85 -15.35 -35.65 14.70
CA THR A 85 -16.77 -35.85 15.02
C THR A 85 -17.68 -35.04 14.09
N PRO A 86 -18.94 -35.43 13.89
CA PRO A 86 -19.90 -34.70 13.06
C PRO A 86 -20.04 -33.22 13.47
N GLU A 87 -20.06 -32.93 14.77
CA GLU A 87 -20.19 -31.58 15.31
C GLU A 87 -18.97 -30.73 14.99
N ARG A 88 -17.76 -31.30 15.15
CA ARG A 88 -16.50 -30.62 14.79
C ARG A 88 -16.41 -30.37 13.29
N ARG A 89 -16.91 -31.29 12.47
CA ARG A 89 -16.96 -31.12 11.01
C ARG A 89 -17.88 -29.97 10.62
N LYS A 90 -19.09 -29.93 11.19
CA LYS A 90 -20.05 -28.84 10.98
C LYS A 90 -19.46 -27.48 11.38
N ALA A 91 -18.87 -27.39 12.57
CA ALA A 91 -18.22 -26.16 13.03
C ALA A 91 -17.08 -25.70 12.10
N HIS A 92 -16.28 -26.65 11.59
CA HIS A 92 -15.22 -26.36 10.63
C HIS A 92 -15.79 -25.87 9.28
N GLU A 93 -16.85 -26.49 8.77
CA GLU A 93 -17.54 -26.05 7.55
C GLU A 93 -18.16 -24.67 7.70
N ASP A 94 -18.83 -24.40 8.83
CA ASP A 94 -19.41 -23.10 9.14
C ASP A 94 -18.33 -22.02 9.24
N TRP A 95 -17.20 -22.33 9.88
CA TRP A 95 -16.02 -21.45 9.94
C TRP A 95 -15.48 -21.11 8.55
N HIS A 96 -15.36 -22.11 7.66
CA HIS A 96 -14.92 -21.90 6.27
C HIS A 96 -15.95 -21.12 5.45
N ARG A 97 -17.23 -21.40 5.62
CA ARG A 97 -18.32 -20.71 4.92
C ARG A 97 -18.36 -19.22 5.29
N ALA A 98 -18.29 -18.91 6.59
CA ALA A 98 -18.26 -17.54 7.09
C ALA A 98 -17.04 -16.75 6.62
N ARG A 99 -15.90 -17.43 6.42
CA ARG A 99 -14.62 -16.80 6.02
C ARG A 99 -14.33 -16.88 4.52
N LYS A 100 -15.13 -17.61 3.74
CA LYS A 100 -14.92 -17.73 2.30
C LYS A 100 -15.04 -16.34 1.70
N PRO A 101 -14.01 -15.85 1.00
CA PRO A 101 -14.10 -14.55 0.33
C PRO A 101 -15.31 -14.56 -0.60
N GLY A 102 -16.25 -13.63 -0.41
CA GLY A 102 -17.46 -13.52 -1.22
C GLY A 102 -17.15 -13.38 -2.72
N PRO A 103 -18.15 -13.42 -3.61
CA PRO A 103 -17.96 -13.41 -5.07
C PRO A 103 -16.94 -12.38 -5.56
N ALA A 104 -16.17 -12.73 -6.61
CA ALA A 104 -15.10 -11.87 -7.12
C ALA A 104 -15.59 -10.45 -7.46
N ALA A 105 -16.79 -10.34 -8.04
CA ALA A 105 -17.44 -9.06 -8.33
C ALA A 105 -17.70 -8.22 -7.06
N GLN A 106 -18.22 -8.83 -5.99
CA GLN A 106 -18.44 -8.12 -4.71
C GLN A 106 -17.13 -7.62 -4.12
N ARG A 107 -16.07 -8.43 -4.16
CA ARG A 107 -14.74 -8.02 -3.68
C ARG A 107 -14.15 -6.89 -4.53
N ALA A 108 -14.37 -6.92 -5.85
CA ALA A 108 -13.94 -5.87 -6.76
C ALA A 108 -14.68 -4.56 -6.48
N ARG A 109 -16.01 -4.62 -6.32
CA ARG A 109 -16.84 -3.48 -5.92
C ARG A 109 -16.37 -2.89 -4.59
N ALA A 110 -16.23 -3.71 -3.55
CA ALA A 110 -15.75 -3.24 -2.24
C ALA A 110 -14.35 -2.60 -2.32
N ARG A 111 -13.47 -3.03 -3.23
CA ARG A 111 -12.17 -2.37 -3.48
C ARG A 111 -12.36 -1.01 -4.17
N ALA A 112 -13.27 -0.91 -5.13
CA ALA A 112 -13.61 0.35 -5.79
C ALA A 112 -14.23 1.34 -4.80
N ASP A 113 -15.18 0.91 -3.98
CA ASP A 113 -15.82 1.73 -2.96
C ASP A 113 -14.78 2.27 -1.97
N ARG A 114 -13.83 1.44 -1.52
CA ARG A 114 -12.73 1.90 -0.66
C ARG A 114 -11.84 2.93 -1.32
N LYS A 115 -11.55 2.78 -2.62
CA LYS A 115 -10.76 3.76 -3.37
C LYS A 115 -11.51 5.09 -3.52
N GLN A 116 -12.79 5.03 -3.88
CA GLN A 116 -13.65 6.21 -3.98
C GLN A 116 -13.77 6.93 -2.64
N ALA A 117 -14.03 6.20 -1.56
CA ALA A 117 -14.09 6.79 -0.22
C ALA A 117 -12.76 7.41 0.22
N ALA A 118 -11.62 6.81 -0.16
CA ALA A 118 -10.31 7.40 0.09
C ALA A 118 -10.08 8.69 -0.72
N ALA A 119 -10.51 8.72 -1.98
CA ALA A 119 -10.44 9.92 -2.82
C ALA A 119 -11.33 11.05 -2.27
N VAL A 120 -12.56 10.74 -1.86
CA VAL A 120 -13.48 11.70 -1.24
C VAL A 120 -12.91 12.26 0.05
N ARG A 121 -12.40 11.39 0.95
CA ARG A 121 -11.74 11.85 2.19
C ARG A 121 -10.58 12.80 1.91
N LYS A 122 -9.74 12.45 0.93
CA LYS A 122 -8.62 13.30 0.52
C LYS A 122 -9.10 14.67 0.04
N PHE A 123 -10.11 14.69 -0.84
CA PHE A 123 -10.68 15.94 -1.35
C PHE A 123 -11.26 16.82 -0.23
N VAL A 124 -12.02 16.23 0.70
CA VAL A 124 -12.58 16.97 1.85
C VAL A 124 -11.47 17.60 2.68
N LEU A 125 -10.43 16.82 3.05
CA LEU A 125 -9.30 17.33 3.82
C LEU A 125 -8.54 18.46 3.10
N GLU A 126 -8.35 18.33 1.78
CA GLU A 126 -7.72 19.38 0.96
C GLU A 126 -8.57 20.65 0.91
N THR A 127 -9.89 20.50 0.87
CA THR A 127 -10.83 21.63 0.84
C THR A 127 -10.87 22.34 2.20
N GLU A 128 -10.98 21.58 3.29
CA GLU A 128 -10.94 22.11 4.66
C GLU A 128 -9.61 22.82 4.95
N ALA A 129 -8.48 22.26 4.50
CA ALA A 129 -7.17 22.89 4.65
C ALA A 129 -7.08 24.22 3.88
N ARG A 130 -7.62 24.27 2.65
CA ARG A 130 -7.68 25.51 1.87
C ARG A 130 -8.54 26.56 2.54
N GLU A 131 -9.74 26.18 3.00
CA GLU A 131 -10.64 27.10 3.70
C GLU A 131 -10.03 27.63 5.01
N ALA A 132 -9.30 26.79 5.74
CA ALA A 132 -8.58 27.22 6.95
C ALA A 132 -7.49 28.26 6.61
N ALA A 133 -6.70 28.02 5.56
CA ALA A 133 -5.69 28.97 5.11
C ALA A 133 -6.30 30.31 4.66
N GLU A 134 -7.43 30.27 3.94
CA GLU A 134 -8.15 31.48 3.52
C GLU A 134 -8.67 32.29 4.72
N ARG A 135 -9.15 31.61 5.78
CA ARG A 135 -9.58 32.27 7.02
C ARG A 135 -8.42 32.94 7.75
N GLU A 136 -7.26 32.29 7.80
CA GLU A 136 -6.04 32.84 8.41
C GLU A 136 -5.55 34.08 7.64
N VAL A 137 -5.55 34.04 6.30
CA VAL A 137 -5.23 35.20 5.46
C VAL A 137 -6.24 36.33 5.69
N ALA A 138 -7.53 36.03 5.78
CA ALA A 138 -8.54 37.05 6.06
C ALA A 138 -8.40 37.66 7.45
N GLN A 139 -8.02 36.87 8.45
CA GLN A 139 -7.78 37.35 9.82
C GLN A 139 -6.56 38.26 9.88
N THR A 140 -5.44 37.84 9.31
CA THR A 140 -4.21 38.65 9.25
C THR A 140 -4.42 39.96 8.51
N ALA A 141 -5.16 39.95 7.39
CA ALA A 141 -5.52 41.17 6.67
C ALA A 141 -6.38 42.12 7.54
N ARG A 142 -7.34 41.59 8.30
CA ARG A 142 -8.15 42.39 9.25
C ARG A 142 -7.27 43.03 10.33
N GLU A 143 -6.38 42.26 10.94
CA GLU A 143 -5.45 42.75 11.97
C GLU A 143 -4.55 43.86 11.42
N GLN A 144 -4.00 43.71 10.21
CA GLN A 144 -3.18 44.73 9.54
C GLN A 144 -3.96 46.01 9.23
N THR A 145 -5.20 45.91 8.74
CA THR A 145 -6.02 47.09 8.45
C THR A 145 -6.36 47.88 9.72
N CYS A 146 -6.74 47.18 10.79
CA CYS A 146 -7.09 47.81 12.07
C CYS A 146 -5.87 48.45 12.75
N GLY A 147 -4.71 47.78 12.71
CA GLY A 147 -3.43 48.33 13.19
C GLY A 147 -2.97 49.55 12.40
N GLY A 148 -3.07 49.50 11.07
CA GLY A 148 -2.72 50.63 10.20
C GLY A 148 -3.63 51.85 10.36
N ASP A 149 -4.92 51.66 10.67
CA ASP A 149 -5.83 52.77 11.00
C ASP A 149 -5.51 53.41 12.35
N ALA A 150 -5.10 52.61 13.36
CA ALA A 150 -4.65 53.12 14.65
C ALA A 150 -3.34 53.93 14.51
N GLU A 151 -2.36 53.43 13.75
CA GLU A 151 -1.12 54.16 13.45
C GLU A 151 -1.39 55.45 12.66
N ARG A 152 -2.21 55.41 11.61
CA ARG A 152 -2.59 56.62 10.86
C ARG A 152 -3.27 57.67 11.73
N ARG A 153 -4.15 57.24 12.65
CA ARG A 153 -4.82 58.13 13.60
C ARG A 153 -3.82 58.73 14.60
N ALA A 154 -2.86 57.95 15.10
CA ALA A 154 -1.79 58.44 15.98
C ALA A 154 -0.87 59.44 15.25
N SER A 155 -0.45 59.16 14.02
CA SER A 155 0.38 60.07 13.23
C SER A 155 -0.33 61.38 12.90
N ARG A 156 -1.64 61.35 12.60
CA ARG A 156 -2.46 62.57 12.43
C ARG A 156 -2.51 63.41 13.70
N HIS A 157 -2.73 62.76 14.85
CA HIS A 157 -2.73 63.46 16.13
C HIS A 157 -1.39 64.15 16.44
N LEU A 158 -0.27 63.46 16.18
CA LEU A 158 1.09 64.02 16.32
C LEU A 158 1.36 65.20 15.37
N SER A 159 0.81 65.17 14.15
CA SER A 159 0.97 66.27 13.19
C SER A 159 0.07 67.46 13.53
N ASP A 160 -1.15 67.25 14.03
CA ASP A 160 -2.02 68.30 14.57
C ASP A 160 -1.45 68.96 15.85
N MET A 161 -0.60 68.27 16.60
CA MET A 161 0.11 68.82 17.76
C MET A 161 1.43 69.52 17.40
N SER A 162 1.81 69.61 16.13
CA SER A 162 3.01 70.33 15.71
C SER A 162 2.71 71.83 15.64
N PRO A 163 3.29 72.66 16.54
CA PRO A 163 3.03 74.09 16.52
C PRO A 163 3.60 74.71 15.23
N PRO A 164 2.96 75.72 14.64
CA PRO A 164 3.50 76.38 13.46
C PRO A 164 4.87 76.94 13.82
N LEU A 165 5.89 76.58 13.03
CA LEU A 165 7.20 77.21 13.09
C LEU A 165 7.00 78.67 12.67
N GLY A 166 6.73 79.52 13.65
CA GLY A 166 6.67 80.96 13.47
C GLY A 166 8.03 81.47 13.01
N ASP A 167 7.99 82.36 12.02
CA ASP A 167 9.15 83.02 11.42
C ASP A 167 10.06 83.64 12.47
N ILE A 168 11.18 82.97 12.76
CA ILE A 168 12.29 83.54 13.55
C ILE A 168 13.18 84.33 12.57
N PHE A 169 12.64 85.42 12.03
CA PHE A 169 13.43 86.50 11.42
C PHE A 169 12.73 87.84 11.71
N ALA A 170 13.02 88.40 12.87
CA ALA A 170 13.09 89.84 13.16
C ALA A 170 13.74 90.06 14.53
#